data_AF-A0A4Q2AKU4-F1
#
_entry.id   AF-A0A4Q2AKU4-F1
#
_cell.length_a   1.000
_cell.length_b   1.000
_cell.length_c   1.000
_cell.angle_alpha   90.00
_cell.angle_beta   90.00
_cell.angle_gamma   90.00
#
_symmetry.space_group_name_H-M   'P 1'
#
loop_
_entity.id
_entity.type
_entity.pdbx_description
1 polymer ?
#
loop_
_entity_poly.entity_id
_entity_poly.type
_entity_poly.pdbx_seq_one_letter_code
_entity_poly.pdbx_strand_id
1 'polypeptide(L)' 'MENGLAKKSPTVIKKQFEDQEMLWFPVMMGIATKAEMDKATMAEIQLLNEVANKKLELQRGLGLDGE' A
#
# COMPACT_ATOMS: atom_id res chain seq x y z
N MET A 1 -23.22 0.68 -31.60
CA MET A 1 -21.92 1.26 -31.18
C MET A 1 -21.29 0.25 -30.23
N GLU A 2 -20.39 -0.60 -30.74
CA GLU A 2 -19.61 -1.48 -29.87
C GLU A 2 -18.61 -0.62 -29.09
N ASN A 3 -18.89 -0.40 -27.80
CA ASN A 3 -17.90 0.12 -26.89
C ASN A 3 -16.88 -1.01 -26.63
N GLY A 4 -15.88 -1.11 -27.49
CA GLY A 4 -14.71 -1.95 -27.25
C GLY A 4 -14.04 -1.47 -25.97
N LEU A 5 -14.25 -2.20 -24.87
CA LEU A 5 -13.52 -2.01 -23.62
C LEU A 5 -12.04 -2.26 -23.93
N ALA A 6 -11.31 -1.20 -24.27
CA ALA A 6 -9.87 -1.27 -24.49
C ALA A 6 -9.23 -1.85 -23.22
N LYS A 7 -8.81 -3.12 -23.29
CA LYS A 7 -8.14 -3.78 -22.18
C LYS A 7 -6.83 -3.05 -21.93
N LYS A 8 -6.71 -2.38 -20.78
CA LYS A 8 -5.45 -1.76 -20.35
C LYS A 8 -4.35 -2.82 -20.40
N SER A 9 -3.15 -2.44 -20.84
CA SER A 9 -2.03 -3.37 -20.87
C SER A 9 -1.70 -3.86 -19.44
N PRO A 10 -1.23 -5.11 -19.27
CA PRO A 10 -0.87 -5.64 -17.96
C PRO A 10 0.11 -4.75 -17.20
N THR A 11 1.05 -4.10 -17.89
CA THR A 11 2.00 -3.15 -17.30
C THR A 11 1.32 -1.94 -16.66
N VAL A 12 0.32 -1.37 -17.34
CA VAL A 12 -0.45 -0.23 -16.81
C VAL A 12 -1.26 -0.65 -15.58
N ILE A 13 -1.84 -1.84 -15.62
CA ILE A 13 -2.59 -2.40 -14.48
C ILE A 13 -1.66 -2.62 -13.28
N LYS A 14 -0.47 -3.22 -13.49
CA LYS A 14 0.52 -3.46 -12.45
C LYS A 14 0.97 -2.16 -11.79
N LYS A 15 1.30 -1.14 -12.58
CA LYS A 15 1.70 0.17 -12.05
C LYS A 15 0.58 0.83 -11.23
N GLN A 16 -0.66 0.81 -11.72
CA GLN A 16 -1.80 1.34 -10.98
C GLN A 16 -2.05 0.59 -9.67
N PHE A 17 -1.80 -0.72 -9.66
CA PHE A 17 -1.89 -1.52 -8.45
C PHE A 17 -0.79 -1.15 -7.45
N GLU A 18 0.48 -1.07 -7.87
CA GLU A 18 1.61 -0.68 -7.02
C GLU A 18 1.43 0.73 -6.43
N ASP A 19 0.94 1.68 -7.24
CA ASP A 19 0.64 3.05 -6.79
C ASP A 19 -0.49 3.07 -5.73
N GLN A 20 -1.49 2.18 -5.87
CA GLN A 20 -2.57 2.04 -4.90
C GLN A 20 -2.17 1.21 -3.67
N GLU A 21 -1.23 0.29 -3.83
CA GLU A 21 -0.73 -0.56 -2.75
C GLU A 21 -0.07 0.31 -1.69
N MET A 22 0.79 1.25 -2.08
CA MET A 22 1.41 2.22 -1.17
C MET A 22 0.39 3.17 -0.52
N LEU A 23 -0.76 3.43 -1.16
CA LEU A 23 -1.81 4.24 -0.53
C LEU A 23 -2.52 3.48 0.59
N TRP A 24 -2.66 2.16 0.47
CA TRP A 24 -3.44 1.35 1.43
C TRP A 24 -2.58 0.48 2.35
N PHE A 25 -1.26 0.47 2.14
CA PHE A 25 -0.31 -0.27 2.96
C PHE A 25 -0.43 0.01 4.47
N PRO A 26 -0.66 1.26 4.94
CA PRO A 26 -0.86 1.51 6.36
C PRO A 26 -2.14 0.87 6.92
N VAL A 27 -3.18 0.72 6.09
CA VAL A 27 -4.42 0.00 6.47
C VAL A 27 -4.17 -1.49 6.56
N MET A 28 -3.47 -2.06 5.57
CA MET A 28 -3.12 -3.49 5.56
C MET A 28 -2.25 -3.87 6.77
N MET A 29 -1.35 -2.97 7.18
CA MET A 29 -0.50 -3.15 8.35
C MET A 29 -1.19 -2.79 9.67
N GLY A 30 -2.44 -2.34 9.66
CA GLY A 30 -3.20 -1.94 10.86
C GLY A 30 -2.58 -0.75 11.59
N ILE A 31 -1.96 0.18 10.85
CA ILE A 31 -1.42 1.45 11.33
C ILE A 31 -2.47 2.55 11.25
N ALA A 32 -3.32 2.52 10.24
CA ALA A 32 -4.40 3.48 10.03
C ALA A 32 -5.69 2.78 9.61
N THR A 33 -6.81 3.46 9.82
CA THR A 33 -8.12 3.08 9.29
C THR A 33 -8.33 3.68 7.91
N LYS A 34 -9.29 3.13 7.17
CA LYS A 34 -9.71 3.70 5.88
C LYS A 34 -10.16 5.16 6.01
N ALA A 35 -10.93 5.48 7.06
CA ALA A 35 -11.45 6.83 7.27
C ALA A 35 -10.35 7.87 7.57
N GLU A 36 -9.23 7.45 8.15
CA GLU A 36 -8.05 8.30 8.35
C GLU A 36 -7.30 8.50 7.03
N MET A 37 -7.08 7.43 6.25
CA MET A 37 -6.40 7.51 4.96
C MET A 37 -7.18 8.34 3.93
N ASP A 38 -8.52 8.28 3.95
CA ASP A 38 -9.38 9.09 3.07
C ASP A 38 -9.23 10.61 3.31
N LYS A 39 -8.73 11.01 4.48
CA LYS A 39 -8.51 12.43 4.86
C LYS A 39 -7.04 12.82 4.89
N ALA A 40 -6.14 11.86 4.87
CA ALA A 40 -4.71 12.08 4.99
C ALA A 40 -4.15 12.79 3.76
N THR A 41 -3.31 13.78 4.02
CA THR A 41 -2.47 14.41 3.01
C THR A 41 -1.39 13.44 2.52
N MET A 42 -0.79 13.71 1.36
CA MET A 42 0.28 12.85 0.83
C MET A 42 1.48 12.76 1.77
N ALA A 43 1.80 13.84 2.50
CA ALA A 43 2.88 13.85 3.48
C ALA A 43 2.57 12.94 4.68
N GLU A 44 1.32 12.94 5.16
CA GLU A 44 0.88 12.04 6.23
C GLU A 44 0.88 10.58 5.76
N ILE A 45 0.43 10.31 4.53
CA ILE A 45 0.47 8.97 3.92
C ILE A 45 1.92 8.45 3.85
N GLN A 46 2.88 9.29 3.45
CA GLN A 46 4.30 8.91 3.43
C GLN A 46 4.80 8.53 4.83
N LEU A 47 4.48 9.33 5.86
CA LEU A 47 4.85 9.02 7.24
C LEU A 47 4.23 7.71 7.73
N LEU A 48 2.94 7.50 7.43
CA LEU A 48 2.23 6.26 7.80
C LEU A 48 2.82 5.04 7.11
N ASN A 49 3.29 5.19 5.87
CA ASN A 49 4.02 4.16 5.15
C ASN A 49 5.37 3.83 5.80
N GLU A 50 6.12 4.83 6.28
CA GLU A 50 7.36 4.57 7.03
C GLU A 50 7.09 3.78 8.32
N VAL A 51 6.02 4.13 9.05
CA VAL A 51 5.62 3.40 10.27
C VAL A 51 5.19 1.97 9.93
N ALA A 52 4.42 1.78 8.86
CA ALA A 52 3.99 0.47 8.38
C ALA A 52 5.19 -0.41 7.96
N ASN A 53 6.20 0.18 7.31
CA ASN A 53 7.44 -0.51 6.96
C ASN A 53 8.22 -0.92 8.20
N LYS A 54 8.39 -0.05 9.20
CA LYS A 54 9.05 -0.40 10.47
C LYS A 54 8.32 -1.53 11.19
N LYS A 55 6.99 -1.53 11.20
CA LYS A 55 6.20 -2.65 11.76
C LYS A 55 6.49 -3.96 11.02
N LEU A 56 6.53 -3.91 9.68
CA LEU A 56 6.86 -5.07 8.87
C LEU A 56 8.28 -5.57 9.12
N GLU A 57 9.26 -4.67 9.24
CA GLU A 57 10.65 -4.99 9.60
C GLU A 57 10.73 -5.66 10.97
N LEU A 58 10.04 -5.14 11.98
CA LEU A 58 9.97 -5.75 13.31
C LEU A 58 9.31 -7.13 13.27
N GLN A 59 8.25 -7.30 12.49
CA GLN A 59 7.61 -8.61 12.29
C GLN A 59 8.53 -9.61 11.57
N ARG A 60 9.37 -9.14 10.64
CA ARG A 60 10.37 -9.95 9.94
C ARG A 60 11.59 -10.28 10.83
N GLY A 61 11.99 -9.35 11.70
CA GLY A 61 13.08 -9.51 12.67
C GLY A 61 12.73 -10.41 13.86
N LEU A 62 11.46 -10.46 14.26
CA LEU A 62 10.95 -11.43 15.24
C LEU A 62 10.83 -12.88 14.69
N GLY A 63 11.36 -13.14 13.49
CA GLY A 63 11.30 -14.45 12.82
C GLY A 63 12.66 -15.07 12.48
N LEU A 64 13.79 -14.44 12.81
CA LEU A 64 15.14 -14.96 12.48
C LEU A 64 16.14 -14.88 13.66
N ASP A 65 15.68 -14.84 14.90
CA ASP A 65 16.52 -15.11 16.08
C ASP A 65 16.53 -16.62 16.40
N GLY A 66 16.68 -17.42 15.34
CA GLY A 66 16.56 -18.87 15.39
C GLY A 66 17.46 -19.58 14.38
N GLU A 67 18.64 -19.02 14.08
CA GLU A 67 19.84 -19.77 13.66
C GLU A 67 21.12 -19.05 14.15
#